data_AF-A0AAN5LCI0-F1
#
_entry.id   AF-A0AAN5LCI0-F1
#
_cell.length_a   1.000
_cell.length_b   1.000
_cell.length_c   1.000
_cell.angle_alpha   90.00
_cell.angle_beta   90.00
_cell.angle_gamma   90.00
#
_symmetry.space_group_name_H-M   'P 1'
#
loop_
_entity.id
_entity.type
_entity.pdbx_description
1 polymer ?
#
loop_
_entity_poly.entity_id
_entity_poly.type
_entity_poly.pdbx_seq_one_letter_code
_entity_poly.pdbx_strand_id
1 'polypeptide(L)'
;MCDERIITGIKTLIKKQGRQTCSQLAAALRMPPESMLHFLRSAVEAGILSDRNGFYDVMQHNSSSALSFRCHFRDSYPWVEGNSVPPWVQGLAHGVKTCESVYAVAEVAKSLQKQGWKPFVLVYIDIRLSNFICAHTAENITEYVLRYLPFDEAENPAKEVSV
;
A
#
# COMPACT_ATOMS: atom_id res chain seq x y z
N MET A 1 -8.28 -23.52 9.89
CA MET A 1 -8.69 -23.12 11.26
C MET A 1 -7.70 -22.09 11.77
N CYS A 2 -8.15 -20.90 12.15
CA CYS A 2 -7.30 -19.92 12.84
C CYS A 2 -6.92 -20.49 14.21
N ASP A 3 -5.63 -20.65 14.48
CA ASP A 3 -5.18 -20.99 15.82
C ASP A 3 -5.33 -19.74 16.71
N GLU A 4 -6.29 -19.78 17.65
CA GLU A 4 -6.60 -18.67 18.56
C GLU A 4 -5.41 -18.22 19.40
N ARG A 5 -4.42 -19.11 19.64
CA ARG A 5 -3.20 -18.78 20.37
C ARG A 5 -2.32 -17.84 19.56
N ILE A 6 -2.22 -18.10 18.26
CA ILE A 6 -1.43 -17.28 17.33
C ILE A 6 -2.08 -15.89 17.18
N ILE A 7 -3.40 -15.83 17.00
CA ILE A 7 -4.15 -14.58 16.89
C ILE A 7 -4.00 -13.74 18.17
N THR A 8 -4.10 -14.36 19.34
CA THR A 8 -3.90 -13.68 20.63
C THR A 8 -2.48 -13.13 20.77
N GLY A 9 -1.47 -13.90 20.34
CA GLY A 9 -0.07 -13.46 20.29
C GLY A 9 0.10 -12.22 19.40
N ILE A 10 -0.47 -12.25 18.20
CA ILE A 10 -0.43 -11.11 17.25
C ILE A 10 -1.08 -9.87 17.85
N LYS A 11 -2.28 -9.99 18.43
CA LYS A 11 -2.97 -8.86 19.08
C LYS A 11 -2.15 -8.25 20.21
N THR A 12 -1.50 -9.09 21.01
CA THR A 12 -0.65 -8.64 22.13
C THR A 12 0.56 -7.86 21.64
N LEU A 13 1.20 -8.33 20.56
CA LEU A 13 2.32 -7.64 19.94
C LEU A 13 1.91 -6.29 19.36
N ILE A 14 0.81 -6.25 18.60
CA ILE A 14 0.30 -5.01 18.01
C ILE A 14 -0.09 -4.00 19.10
N LYS A 15 -0.78 -4.44 20.17
CA LYS A 15 -1.11 -3.56 21.30
C LYS A 15 0.12 -2.98 21.99
N LYS A 16 1.23 -3.73 22.04
CA LYS A 16 2.46 -3.31 22.71
C LYS A 16 3.34 -2.42 21.83
N GLN A 17 3.40 -2.70 20.53
CA GLN A 17 4.40 -2.12 19.60
C GLN A 17 3.77 -1.26 18.51
N GLY A 18 2.44 -1.09 18.51
CA GLY A 18 1.71 -0.44 17.44
C GLY A 18 1.60 -1.33 16.19
N ARG A 19 1.26 -0.73 15.06
CA ARG A 19 1.10 -1.43 13.77
C ARG A 19 2.36 -2.21 13.41
N GLN A 20 2.22 -3.47 12.99
CA GLN A 20 3.34 -4.36 12.68
C GLN A 20 3.22 -4.95 11.28
N THR A 21 4.34 -5.20 10.62
CA THR A 21 4.36 -5.92 9.34
C THR A 21 4.35 -7.44 9.55
N CYS A 22 4.02 -8.19 8.49
CA CYS A 22 4.06 -9.65 8.51
C CYS A 22 5.46 -10.18 8.93
N SER A 23 6.54 -9.57 8.46
CA SER A 23 7.90 -10.00 8.78
C SER A 23 8.25 -9.75 10.24
N GLN A 24 7.82 -8.62 10.81
CA GLN A 24 8.00 -8.31 12.23
C GLN A 24 7.22 -9.28 13.13
N LEU A 25 5.95 -9.56 12.79
CA LEU A 25 5.13 -10.52 13.53
C LEU A 25 5.68 -11.95 13.42
N ALA A 26 6.12 -12.35 12.22
CA ALA A 26 6.75 -13.65 11.97
C ALA A 26 8.04 -13.83 12.78
N ALA A 27 8.89 -12.81 12.84
CA ALA A 27 10.11 -12.82 13.63
C ALA A 27 9.81 -12.89 15.14
N ALA A 28 8.86 -12.09 15.63
CA ALA A 28 8.49 -12.04 17.04
C ALA A 28 7.87 -13.36 17.54
N LEU A 29 7.07 -14.02 16.70
CA LEU A 29 6.42 -15.30 17.02
C LEU A 29 7.22 -16.52 16.54
N ARG A 30 8.45 -16.33 16.04
CA ARG A 30 9.35 -17.39 15.54
C ARG A 30 8.68 -18.34 14.54
N MET A 31 7.97 -17.77 13.57
CA MET A 31 7.30 -18.54 12.53
C MET A 31 7.67 -18.06 11.13
N PRO A 32 7.60 -18.92 10.11
CA PRO A 32 7.89 -18.52 8.74
C PRO A 32 6.84 -17.52 8.23
N PRO A 33 7.24 -16.49 7.46
CA PRO A 33 6.32 -15.47 6.93
C PRO A 33 5.16 -16.04 6.12
N GLU A 34 5.36 -17.14 5.40
CA GLU A 34 4.33 -17.81 4.59
C GLU A 34 3.18 -18.35 5.46
N SER A 35 3.53 -18.97 6.59
CA SER A 35 2.53 -19.44 7.57
C SER A 35 1.87 -18.26 8.29
N MET A 36 2.64 -17.24 8.65
CA MET A 36 2.10 -16.01 9.26
C MET A 36 1.08 -15.33 8.35
N LEU A 37 1.37 -15.22 7.05
CA LEU A 37 0.45 -14.65 6.06
C LEU A 37 -0.88 -15.39 6.02
N HIS A 38 -0.88 -16.72 6.14
CA HIS A 38 -2.13 -17.49 6.20
C HIS A 38 -2.97 -17.06 7.40
N PHE A 39 -2.39 -16.96 8.60
CA PHE A 39 -3.11 -16.53 9.80
C PHE A 39 -3.58 -15.07 9.73
N LEU A 40 -2.74 -14.18 9.20
CA LEU A 40 -3.08 -12.77 9.04
C LEU A 40 -4.22 -12.58 8.04
N ARG A 41 -4.20 -13.29 6.90
CA ARG A 41 -5.29 -13.25 5.92
C ARG A 41 -6.60 -13.72 6.55
N SER A 42 -6.60 -14.88 7.22
CA SER A 42 -7.82 -15.36 7.87
C SER A 42 -8.30 -14.44 9.01
N ALA A 43 -7.38 -13.77 9.71
CA ALA A 43 -7.73 -12.79 10.75
C ALA A 43 -8.35 -11.51 10.17
N VAL A 44 -7.84 -11.04 9.03
CA VAL A 44 -8.37 -9.90 8.31
C VAL A 44 -9.74 -10.24 7.70
N GLU A 45 -9.87 -11.43 7.10
CA GLU A 45 -11.16 -11.95 6.58
C GLU A 45 -12.21 -12.06 7.69
N ALA A 46 -11.81 -12.44 8.89
CA ALA A 46 -12.68 -12.51 10.07
C ALA A 46 -12.96 -11.14 10.73
N GLY A 47 -12.42 -10.04 10.19
CA GLY A 47 -12.58 -8.69 10.76
C GLY A 47 -11.87 -8.49 12.10
N ILE A 48 -10.92 -9.35 12.44
CA ILE A 48 -10.18 -9.30 13.71
C ILE A 48 -9.01 -8.29 13.63
N LEU A 49 -8.37 -8.23 12.47
CA LEU A 49 -7.26 -7.33 12.16
C LEU A 49 -7.61 -6.47 10.95
N SER A 50 -7.02 -5.29 10.85
CA SER A 50 -6.96 -4.52 9.62
C SER A 50 -5.58 -4.68 8.96
N ASP A 51 -5.54 -4.68 7.63
CA ASP A 51 -4.31 -4.61 6.82
C ASP A 51 -4.31 -3.29 6.05
N ARG A 52 -3.23 -2.51 6.19
CA ARG A 52 -2.97 -1.30 5.39
C ARG A 52 -1.53 -1.33 4.88
N ASN A 53 -1.36 -1.50 3.57
CA ASN A 53 -0.05 -1.54 2.91
C ASN A 53 0.94 -2.53 3.54
N GLY A 54 0.46 -3.67 4.05
CA GLY A 54 1.28 -4.70 4.68
C GLY A 54 1.60 -4.45 6.17
N PHE A 55 1.03 -3.40 6.76
CA PHE A 55 0.99 -3.17 8.20
C PHE A 55 -0.36 -3.62 8.77
N TYR A 56 -0.30 -4.40 9.83
CA TYR A 56 -1.45 -4.99 10.50
C TYR A 56 -1.73 -4.26 11.81
N ASP A 57 -3.01 -3.99 12.07
CA ASP A 57 -3.50 -3.40 13.32
C ASP A 57 -4.70 -4.19 13.87
N VAL A 58 -5.03 -4.01 15.16
CA VAL A 58 -6.23 -4.61 15.76
C VAL A 58 -7.44 -3.76 15.42
N MET A 59 -8.48 -4.37 14.83
CA MET A 59 -9.71 -3.64 14.53
C MET A 59 -10.38 -3.19 15.83
N GLN A 60 -10.54 -1.88 16.02
CA GLN A 60 -11.36 -1.34 17.10
C GLN A 60 -12.80 -1.29 16.59
N HIS A 61 -13.67 -2.17 17.09
CA HIS A 61 -15.09 -2.09 16.80
C HIS A 61 -15.68 -0.83 17.47
N ASN A 62 -15.71 0.28 16.73
CA ASN A 62 -16.67 1.33 17.02
C ASN A 62 -18.02 0.84 16.49
N SER A 63 -18.91 0.49 17.43
CA SER A 63 -20.27 0.04 17.18
C SER A 63 -21.04 1.07 16.35
N SER A 64 -21.16 0.88 15.03
CA SER A 64 -22.29 1.31 14.19
C SER A 64 -22.03 1.00 12.71
N SER A 65 -22.40 -0.21 12.28
CA SER A 65 -23.18 -0.47 11.06
C SER A 65 -23.21 -1.97 10.80
N ALA A 66 -24.25 -2.61 11.35
CA ALA A 66 -24.74 -3.85 10.77
C ALA A 66 -25.06 -3.59 9.28
N LEU A 67 -24.71 -4.54 8.41
CA LEU A 67 -24.88 -4.55 6.95
C LEU A 67 -23.68 -4.10 6.09
N SER A 68 -22.56 -4.81 6.19
CA SER A 68 -21.70 -5.03 5.02
C SER A 68 -20.82 -6.28 5.17
N PHE A 69 -21.39 -7.45 4.85
CA PHE A 69 -20.63 -8.64 4.45
C PHE A 69 -19.90 -8.44 3.09
N ARG A 70 -19.45 -7.23 2.78
CA ARG A 70 -18.59 -6.95 1.62
C ARG A 70 -17.19 -6.71 2.14
N CYS A 71 -16.23 -7.40 1.52
CA CYS A 71 -14.80 -7.22 1.67
C CYS A 71 -14.38 -5.73 1.62
N HIS A 72 -14.46 -5.01 2.74
CA HIS A 72 -14.02 -3.61 2.87
C HIS A 72 -12.57 -3.49 3.39
N PHE A 73 -11.79 -4.59 3.38
CA PHE A 73 -10.57 -4.68 4.16
C PHE A 73 -9.24 -4.49 3.42
N ARG A 74 -9.24 -3.84 2.26
CA ARG A 74 -8.00 -3.32 1.65
C ARG A 74 -8.32 -2.07 0.84
N ASP A 75 -8.15 -0.90 1.44
CA ASP A 75 -8.07 0.37 0.69
C ASP A 75 -6.73 0.47 -0.06
N SER A 76 -6.32 -0.61 -0.73
CA SER A 76 -5.19 -0.58 -1.66
C SER A 76 -5.75 -0.24 -3.04
N TYR A 77 -5.24 0.80 -3.67
CA TYR A 77 -5.59 1.09 -5.05
C TYR A 77 -5.26 -0.10 -5.96
N PRO A 78 -6.07 -0.36 -7.00
CA PRO A 78 -5.73 -1.37 -7.98
C PRO A 78 -4.50 -0.96 -8.78
N TRP A 79 -3.75 -1.94 -9.28
CA TRP A 79 -2.78 -1.68 -10.34
C TRP A 79 -3.49 -1.09 -11.56
N VAL A 80 -2.93 -0.04 -12.12
CA VAL A 80 -3.35 0.53 -13.40
C VAL A 80 -2.43 -0.02 -14.47
N GLU A 81 -3.02 -0.73 -15.43
CA GLU A 81 -2.30 -1.24 -16.58
C GLU A 81 -1.99 -0.11 -17.58
N GLY A 82 -0.79 -0.16 -18.15
CA GLY A 82 -0.25 0.86 -19.05
C GLY A 82 0.27 2.10 -18.33
N ASN A 83 0.35 3.18 -19.09
CA ASN A 83 0.87 4.49 -18.67
C ASN A 83 -0.18 5.62 -18.78
N SER A 84 -1.46 5.26 -18.93
CA SER A 84 -2.55 6.23 -18.91
C SER A 84 -2.94 6.58 -17.48
N VAL A 85 -3.19 7.85 -17.20
CA VAL A 85 -3.60 8.32 -15.87
C VAL A 85 -5.12 8.51 -15.81
N PRO A 86 -5.89 7.56 -15.24
CA PRO A 86 -7.34 7.66 -15.19
C PRO A 86 -7.80 8.75 -14.20
N PRO A 87 -9.03 9.29 -14.35
CA PRO A 87 -9.51 10.40 -13.54
C PRO A 87 -9.45 10.17 -12.02
N TRP A 88 -9.66 8.93 -11.57
CA TRP A 88 -9.57 8.61 -10.15
C TRP A 88 -8.14 8.71 -9.62
N VAL A 89 -7.11 8.41 -10.43
CA VAL A 89 -5.70 8.62 -10.07
C VAL A 89 -5.38 10.11 -10.06
N GLN A 90 -5.93 10.89 -11.00
CA GLN A 90 -5.79 12.35 -10.98
C GLN A 90 -6.40 12.96 -9.71
N GLY A 91 -7.47 12.37 -9.19
CA GLY A 91 -8.05 12.74 -7.90
C GLY A 91 -7.13 12.51 -6.69
N LEU A 92 -6.08 11.69 -6.83
CA LEU A 92 -5.05 11.46 -5.81
C LEU A 92 -3.90 12.46 -5.90
N ALA A 93 -3.95 13.42 -6.81
CA ALA A 93 -2.86 14.35 -7.03
C ALA A 93 -2.75 15.34 -5.87
N HIS A 94 -1.52 15.56 -5.41
CA HIS A 94 -1.22 16.53 -4.36
C HIS A 94 -0.04 17.42 -4.78
N GLY A 95 0.05 18.61 -4.18
CA GLY A 95 1.16 19.53 -4.43
C GLY A 95 0.70 20.95 -4.67
N VAL A 96 1.61 21.79 -5.15
CA VAL A 96 1.31 23.16 -5.57
C VAL A 96 0.41 23.12 -6.80
N LYS A 97 -0.60 23.98 -6.83
CA LYS A 97 -1.50 24.14 -7.98
C LYS A 97 -0.67 24.27 -9.26
N THR A 98 -1.00 23.51 -10.30
CA THR A 98 -0.28 23.38 -11.61
C THR A 98 0.97 22.50 -11.63
N CYS A 99 1.37 21.93 -10.49
CA CYS A 99 2.46 20.97 -10.34
C CYS A 99 2.02 19.74 -9.52
N GLU A 100 0.73 19.41 -9.57
CA GLU A 100 0.17 18.30 -8.82
C GLU A 100 0.77 16.98 -9.30
N SER A 101 1.17 16.14 -8.34
CA SER A 101 1.83 14.87 -8.60
C SER A 101 1.19 13.74 -7.81
N VAL A 102 1.28 12.52 -8.36
CA VAL A 102 0.92 11.28 -7.68
C VAL A 102 2.15 10.41 -7.56
N TYR A 103 2.48 9.97 -6.35
CA TYR A 103 3.53 8.98 -6.16
C TYR A 103 3.02 7.58 -6.48
N ALA A 104 3.83 6.78 -7.16
CA ALA A 104 3.48 5.40 -7.50
C ALA A 104 4.71 4.48 -7.56
N VAL A 105 4.47 3.17 -7.51
CA VAL A 105 5.43 2.17 -8.01
C VAL A 105 5.07 1.86 -9.45
N ALA A 106 6.02 1.97 -10.37
CA ALA A 106 5.86 1.53 -11.75
C ALA A 106 6.61 0.23 -11.99
N GLU A 107 5.97 -0.71 -12.68
CA GLU A 107 6.64 -1.83 -13.34
C GLU A 107 7.16 -1.36 -14.70
N VAL A 108 8.44 -1.59 -14.98
CA VAL A 108 9.09 -1.14 -16.21
C VAL A 108 9.32 -2.26 -17.21
N ALA A 109 9.29 -1.92 -18.48
CA ALA A 109 9.50 -2.83 -19.59
C ALA A 109 10.89 -3.46 -19.57
N LYS A 110 10.98 -4.70 -20.10
CA LYS A 110 12.26 -5.44 -20.18
C LYS A 110 13.33 -4.72 -21.00
N SER A 111 12.94 -3.84 -21.94
CA SER A 111 13.87 -3.00 -22.69
C SER A 111 14.67 -2.06 -21.78
N LEU A 112 13.99 -1.42 -20.83
CA LEU A 112 14.62 -0.55 -19.83
C LEU A 112 15.42 -1.36 -18.81
N GLN A 113 14.91 -2.53 -18.40
CA GLN A 113 15.64 -3.43 -17.49
C GLN A 113 16.98 -3.91 -18.06
N LYS A 114 17.07 -4.16 -19.39
CA LYS A 114 18.33 -4.51 -20.06
C LYS A 114 19.39 -3.41 -19.96
N GLN A 115 18.99 -2.17 -19.72
CA GLN A 115 19.89 -1.04 -19.50
C GLN A 115 20.35 -0.93 -18.04
N GLY A 116 20.00 -1.90 -17.19
CA GLY A 116 20.39 -1.94 -15.77
C GLY A 116 19.32 -1.45 -14.79
N TRP A 117 18.13 -1.09 -15.29
CA TRP A 117 17.03 -0.65 -14.44
C TRP A 117 16.40 -1.80 -13.66
N LYS A 118 15.95 -1.50 -12.43
CA LYS A 118 15.20 -2.46 -11.61
C LYS A 118 13.81 -2.70 -12.22
N PRO A 119 13.22 -3.89 -12.08
CA PRO A 119 11.89 -4.19 -12.62
C PRO A 119 10.77 -3.30 -12.06
N PHE A 120 10.91 -2.86 -10.82
CA PHE A 120 9.99 -1.95 -10.15
C PHE A 120 10.75 -0.72 -9.67
N VAL A 121 10.20 0.46 -9.96
CA VAL A 121 10.80 1.75 -9.61
C VAL A 121 9.78 2.68 -9.01
N LEU A 122 10.24 3.54 -8.10
CA LEU A 122 9.43 4.63 -7.59
C LEU A 122 9.36 5.74 -8.64
N VAL A 123 8.14 6.23 -8.86
CA VAL A 123 7.86 7.32 -9.79
C VAL A 123 6.99 8.38 -9.13
N TYR A 124 7.11 9.60 -9.62
CA TYR A 124 6.09 10.63 -9.46
C TYR A 124 5.47 10.89 -10.84
N ILE A 125 4.14 10.87 -10.86
CA ILE A 125 3.34 11.12 -12.04
C ILE A 125 3.00 12.60 -12.05
N ASP A 126 3.57 13.37 -12.98
CA ASP A 126 3.14 14.74 -13.26
C ASP A 126 1.76 14.67 -13.92
N ILE A 127 0.72 15.13 -13.22
CA ILE A 127 -0.67 14.97 -13.68
C ILE A 127 -1.01 15.91 -14.84
N ARG A 128 -0.32 17.05 -14.95
CA ARG A 128 -0.53 18.00 -16.04
C ARG A 128 -0.06 17.42 -17.37
N LEU A 129 1.08 16.73 -17.36
CA LEU A 129 1.67 16.16 -18.57
C LEU A 129 1.41 14.65 -18.71
N SER A 130 0.86 14.00 -17.67
CA SER A 130 0.75 12.54 -17.55
C SER A 130 2.11 11.84 -17.74
N ASN A 131 3.18 12.47 -17.27
CA ASN A 131 4.53 11.94 -17.37
C ASN A 131 4.91 11.16 -16.11
N PHE A 132 5.53 10.01 -16.29
CA PHE A 132 6.08 9.17 -15.24
C PHE A 132 7.57 9.47 -15.13
N ILE A 133 7.95 10.08 -14.02
CA ILE A 133 9.34 10.48 -13.80
C ILE A 133 9.91 9.63 -12.67
N CYS A 134 11.07 9.01 -12.90
CA CYS A 134 11.71 8.18 -11.89
C CYS A 134 12.21 9.04 -10.72
N ALA A 135 11.85 8.65 -9.50
CA ALA A 135 12.27 9.35 -8.28
C ALA A 135 13.79 9.31 -8.03
N HIS A 136 14.51 8.35 -8.61
CA HIS A 136 15.94 8.18 -8.39
C HIS A 136 16.80 8.89 -9.44
N THR A 137 16.43 8.79 -10.72
CA THR A 137 17.23 9.31 -11.83
C THR A 137 16.68 10.62 -12.40
N ALA A 138 15.47 11.03 -12.03
CA ALA A 138 14.73 12.14 -12.60
C ALA A 138 14.45 12.02 -14.11
N GLU A 139 14.61 10.82 -14.69
CA GLU A 139 14.32 10.56 -16.10
C GLU A 139 12.83 10.30 -16.33
N ASN A 140 12.33 10.77 -17.47
CA ASN A 140 10.99 10.44 -17.95
C ASN A 140 11.00 9.02 -18.50
N ILE A 141 10.26 8.12 -17.84
CA ILE A 141 10.18 6.71 -18.19
C ILE A 141 8.78 6.29 -18.70
N THR A 142 7.92 7.27 -19.04
CA THR A 142 6.50 7.06 -19.40
C THR A 142 6.28 5.94 -20.41
N GLU A 143 7.07 5.90 -21.49
CA GLU A 143 6.95 4.90 -22.55
C GLU A 143 7.36 3.48 -22.11
N TYR A 144 8.10 3.37 -21.02
CA TYR A 144 8.58 2.11 -20.48
C TYR A 144 7.71 1.58 -19.34
N VAL A 145 6.69 2.32 -18.88
CA VAL A 145 5.79 1.86 -17.82
C VAL A 145 4.79 0.85 -18.38
N LEU A 146 4.82 -0.37 -17.83
CA LEU A 146 3.88 -1.44 -18.17
C LEU A 146 2.60 -1.34 -17.34
N ARG A 147 2.74 -1.00 -16.07
CA ARG A 147 1.65 -0.77 -15.12
C ARG A 147 2.18 -0.06 -13.90
N TYR A 148 1.29 0.55 -13.11
CA TYR A 148 1.69 1.25 -11.90
C TYR A 148 0.68 1.14 -10.78
N LEU A 149 1.14 1.33 -9.55
CA LEU A 149 0.37 1.29 -8.31
C LEU A 149 0.51 2.64 -7.59
N PRO A 150 -0.52 3.50 -7.56
CA PRO A 150 -0.46 4.76 -6.85
C PRO A 150 -0.45 4.55 -5.34
N PHE A 151 0.23 5.43 -4.61
CA PHE A 151 0.24 5.45 -3.16
C PHE A 151 -0.81 6.41 -2.60
N ASP A 152 -1.30 6.07 -1.41
CA ASP A 152 -2.00 7.03 -0.57
C ASP A 152 -1.01 7.71 0.36
N GLU A 153 -0.76 9.00 0.18
CA GLU A 153 0.06 9.81 1.11
C GLU A 153 -0.80 10.55 2.15
N ALA A 154 -2.11 10.30 2.20
CA ALA A 154 -3.02 10.98 3.13
C ALA A 154 -2.70 10.67 4.61
N GLU A 155 -1.98 9.59 4.93
CA GLU A 155 -1.49 9.29 6.29
C GLU A 155 -0.09 9.87 6.58
N ASN A 156 0.24 11.09 6.14
CA ASN A 156 1.38 11.79 6.70
C ASN A 156 0.93 12.57 7.96
N PRO A 157 1.19 12.08 9.19
CA PRO A 157 0.75 12.75 10.43
C PRO A 157 1.34 14.16 10.61
N ALA A 158 2.35 14.53 9.80
CA ALA A 158 2.89 15.89 9.76
C ALA A 158 1.94 16.93 9.12
N LYS A 159 0.86 16.51 8.43
CA LYS A 159 -0.11 17.43 7.82
C LYS A 159 -1.29 17.82 8.74
N GLU A 160 -1.42 17.22 9.93
CA GLU A 160 -2.48 17.60 10.89
C GLU A 160 -2.17 18.85 11.73
N VAL A 161 -0.99 19.47 11.60
CA VAL A 161 -0.66 20.70 12.33
C VAL A 161 -0.31 21.81 11.37
N SER A 162 -1.33 22.49 10.86
CA SER A 162 -1.23 23.85 10.34
C SER A 162 -2.61 24.50 10.44
N VAL A 163 -2.93 24.99 11.64
CA VAL A 163 -3.93 26.04 11.89
C VAL A 163 -3.19 27.35 12.03
#